data_AF-A0A7Y7THY1-F1
#
_entry.id   AF-A0A7Y7THY1-F1
#
_cell.length_a   1.000
_cell.length_b   1.000
_cell.length_c   1.000
_cell.angle_alpha   90.00
_cell.angle_beta   90.00
_cell.angle_gamma   90.00
#
_symmetry.space_group_name_H-M   'P 1'
#
loop_
_entity.id
_entity.type
_entity.pdbx_description
1 polymer ?
#
loop_
_entity_poly.entity_id
_entity_poly.type
_entity_poly.pdbx_seq_one_letter_code
_entity_poly.pdbx_strand_id
1 'polypeptide(L)' 'LGFLLKDKKRTVFLSKDKEIILVKKGDTFAGRYEAASITEQALTIRVTDTGEEIVIPLVEYASLRPAR' A
#
# COMPACT_ATOMS: atom_id res chain seq x y z
N LEU A 1 -8.70 -3.08 -0.74
CA LEU A 1 -7.27 -2.83 -1.05
C LEU A 1 -7.12 -2.71 -2.56
N GLY A 2 -6.43 -1.69 -3.04
CA GLY A 2 -6.20 -1.47 -4.48
C GLY A 2 -4.89 -0.74 -4.72
N PHE A 3 -4.51 -0.55 -5.98
CA PHE A 3 -3.31 0.23 -6.33
C PHE A 3 -3.57 1.09 -7.57
N LEU A 4 -2.87 2.23 -7.63
CA LEU A 4 -2.78 3.10 -8.80
C LEU A 4 -1.40 2.94 -9.42
N LEU A 5 -1.35 2.69 -10.73
CA LEU A 5 -0.13 2.76 -11.52
C LEU A 5 -0.17 4.03 -12.37
N LYS A 6 0.78 4.95 -12.14
CA LYS A 6 0.93 6.18 -12.91
C LYS A 6 2.42 6.46 -13.12
N ASP A 7 2.84 6.76 -14.35
CA ASP A 7 4.23 7.08 -14.69
C ASP A 7 5.24 6.03 -14.19
N LYS A 8 4.88 4.74 -14.30
CA LYS A 8 5.63 3.58 -13.77
C LYS A 8 5.86 3.59 -12.24
N LYS A 9 5.18 4.48 -11.51
CA LYS A 9 5.15 4.51 -10.04
C LYS A 9 3.85 3.89 -9.54
N ARG A 10 3.97 2.95 -8.62
CA ARG A 10 2.84 2.28 -7.97
C ARG A 10 2.55 2.94 -6.64
N THR A 11 1.28 3.25 -6.39
CA THR A 11 0.76 3.77 -5.11
C THR A 11 -0.31 2.82 -4.62
N VAL A 12 -0.22 2.36 -3.37
CA VAL A 12 -1.19 1.43 -2.78
C VAL A 12 -2.21 2.22 -1.97
N PHE A 13 -3.48 1.81 -2.07
CA PHE A 13 -4.58 2.33 -1.27
C PHE A 13 -4.89 1.33 -0.16
N LEU A 14 -4.61 1.73 1.07
CA LEU A 14 -5.04 1.03 2.27
C LEU A 14 -6.38 1.61 2.71
N SER A 15 -7.40 0.78 2.79
CA SER A 15 -8.69 1.15 3.38
C SER A 15 -8.72 0.66 4.83
N LYS A 16 -8.85 1.58 5.78
CA LYS A 16 -9.18 1.26 7.17
C LYS A 16 -10.48 1.98 7.49
N ASP A 17 -11.52 1.23 7.81
CA ASP A 17 -12.88 1.75 8.02
C ASP A 17 -13.39 2.56 6.81
N LYS A 18 -13.51 3.89 6.93
CA LYS A 18 -13.94 4.83 5.87
C LYS A 18 -12.80 5.70 5.34
N GLU A 19 -11.57 5.48 5.79
CA GLU A 19 -10.41 6.25 5.36
C GLU A 19 -9.61 5.51 4.29
N ILE A 20 -9.17 6.27 3.29
CA ILE A 20 -8.26 5.80 2.24
C ILE A 20 -6.90 6.44 2.49
N ILE A 21 -5.90 5.61 2.79
CA ILE A 21 -4.51 6.03 2.96
C ILE A 21 -3.76 5.68 1.68
N LEU A 22 -3.11 6.67 1.08
CA LEU A 22 -2.21 6.46 -0.04
C LEU A 22 -0.80 6.20 0.49
N VAL A 23 -0.19 5.12 0.02
CA VAL A 23 1.12 4.67 0.49
C VAL A 23 2.06 4.45 -0.70
N LYS A 24 3.24 5.05 -0.63
CA LYS A 24 4.38 4.86 -1.52
C LYS A 24 5.53 4.19 -0.75
N LYS A 25 6.47 3.59 -1.47
CA LYS A 25 7.67 3.02 -0.87
C LYS A 25 8.42 4.08 -0.05
N GLY A 26 8.75 3.76 1.19
CA GLY A 26 9.41 4.65 2.16
C GLY A 26 8.45 5.52 2.98
N ASP A 27 7.15 5.52 2.69
CA ASP A 27 6.19 6.26 3.51
C ASP A 27 5.98 5.58 4.86
N THR A 28 5.92 6.39 5.93
CA THR A 28 5.46 5.95 7.24
C THR A 28 3.98 6.30 7.42
N PHE A 29 3.17 5.36 7.87
CA PHE A 29 1.73 5.52 8.02
C PHE A 29 1.20 4.81 9.28
N ALA A 30 -0.01 5.22 9.71
CA ALA A 30 -0.68 4.74 10.92
C ALA A 30 0.20 4.76 12.19
N GLY A 31 1.19 5.65 12.23
CA GLY A 31 2.08 5.90 13.37
C GLY A 31 3.11 4.82 13.68
N ARG A 32 3.12 3.69 12.97
CA ARG A 32 3.97 2.53 13.32
C ARG A 32 4.44 1.65 12.17
N TYR A 33 4.06 1.96 10.94
CA TYR A 33 4.38 1.14 9.78
C TYR A 33 5.15 1.95 8.74
N GLU A 34 6.20 1.37 8.18
CA GLU A 34 6.93 1.86 7.02
C GLU A 34 6.63 0.98 5.81
N ALA A 35 6.35 1.57 4.65
CA ALA A 35 6.18 0.85 3.40
C ALA A 35 7.53 0.42 2.80
N ALA A 36 8.04 -0.72 3.24
CA ALA A 36 9.36 -1.24 2.86
C ALA A 36 9.46 -1.61 1.36
N SER A 37 8.42 -2.22 0.77
CA SER A 37 8.41 -2.59 -0.65
C SER A 37 7.00 -2.63 -1.22
N ILE A 38 6.85 -2.27 -2.49
CA ILE A 38 5.60 -2.35 -3.24
C ILE A 38 5.90 -3.03 -4.57
N THR A 39 5.33 -4.20 -4.79
CA THR A 39 5.48 -4.98 -6.03
C THR A 39 4.13 -5.13 -6.74
N GLU A 40 4.11 -5.90 -7.81
CA GLU A 40 2.87 -6.24 -8.50
C GLU A 40 1.95 -7.12 -7.66
N GLN A 41 2.54 -7.94 -6.80
CA GLN A 41 1.88 -9.02 -6.09
C GLN A 41 1.62 -8.69 -4.62
N ALA A 42 2.40 -7.79 -4.03
CA ALA A 42 2.33 -7.51 -2.60
C ALA A 42 2.82 -6.11 -2.21
N LEU A 43 2.32 -5.64 -1.07
CA LEU A 43 2.89 -4.58 -0.26
C LEU A 43 3.59 -5.24 0.94
N THR A 44 4.88 -4.97 1.12
CA THR A 44 5.61 -5.31 2.35
C THR A 44 5.70 -4.08 3.23
N ILE A 45 5.27 -4.21 4.48
CA ILE A 45 5.37 -3.16 5.49
C ILE A 45 6.29 -3.62 6.61
N ARG A 46 7.04 -2.71 7.20
CA ARG A 46 7.88 -2.95 8.38
C ARG A 46 7.27 -2.26 9.58
N VAL A 47 7.19 -2.96 10.72
CA VAL A 47 6.80 -2.34 11.98
C VAL A 47 8.00 -1.58 12.55
N THR A 48 7.84 -0.29 12.81
CA THR A 48 8.98 0.61 13.09
C THR A 48 9.65 0.36 14.44
N ASP A 49 8.96 -0.26 15.39
CA ASP A 49 9.44 -0.56 16.75
C ASP A 49 10.12 -1.93 16.86
N THR A 50 9.62 -2.95 16.17
CA THR A 50 10.15 -4.32 16.25
C THR A 50 11.01 -4.72 15.04
N GLY A 51 10.88 -4.02 13.92
CA GLY A 51 11.52 -4.40 12.65
C GLY A 51 10.84 -5.59 11.96
N GLU A 52 9.77 -6.14 12.52
CA GLU A 52 9.00 -7.23 11.89
C GLU A 52 8.45 -6.79 10.53
N GLU A 53 8.42 -7.71 9.58
CA GLU A 53 7.88 -7.46 8.24
C GLU A 53 6.56 -8.21 8.04
N ILE A 54 5.57 -7.51 7.50
CA ILE A 54 4.24 -8.04 7.16
C ILE A 54 4.05 -7.92 5.66
N VAL A 55 3.69 -9.03 5.01
CA VAL A 55 3.41 -9.09 3.57
C VAL A 55 1.91 -9.10 3.35
N ILE A 56 1.40 -8.08 2.66
CA ILE A 56 0.00 -7.90 2.32
C ILE A 56 -0.16 -8.20 0.82
N PRO A 57 -0.77 -9.34 0.43
CA PRO A 57 -1.03 -9.64 -0.97
C PRO A 57 -1.96 -8.58 -1.59
N LEU A 58 -1.55 -8.06 -2.74
CA LEU A 58 -2.41 -7.21 -3.57
C LEU A 58 -3.28 -8.14 -4.43
N VAL A 59 -4.28 -8.75 -3.82
CA VAL A 59 -5.29 -9.52 -4.57
C VAL A 59 -6.01 -8.58 -5.53
N GLU A 60 -5.98 -8.91 -6.83
CA GLU A 60 -6.63 -8.14 -7.89
C GLU A 60 -8.16 -8.15 -7.71
N TYR A 61 -8.67 -7.21 -6.93
CA TYR A 61 -10.05 -6.76 -7.06
C TYR A 61 -10.01 -5.58 -8.04
N ALA A 62 -10.18 -5.89 -9.33
CA ALA A 62 -10.35 -4.99 -10.49
C ALA A 62 -9.77 -3.56 -10.34
N SER A 63 -8.75 -3.21 -11.13
CA SER A 63 -8.15 -1.87 -11.16
C SER A 63 -9.21 -0.76 -11.07
N LEU A 64 -9.10 0.09 -10.04
CA LEU A 64 -10.00 1.22 -9.86
C LEU A 64 -9.81 2.18 -11.03
N ARG A 65 -10.85 2.31 -11.86
CA ARG A 65 -10.87 3.28 -12.96
C ARG A 65 -11.33 4.63 -12.40
N PRO A 66 -10.72 5.75 -12.80
CA PRO A 66 -11.24 7.06 -12.45
C PRO A 66 -12.71 7.17 -12.91
N ALA A 67 -13.58 7.65 -12.02
CA ALA A 67 -14.96 7.96 -12.38
C ALA A 67 -14.95 9.05 -13.47
N ARG A 68 -15.70 8.84 -14.56
CA ARG A 68 -15.91 9.82 -15.62
C ARG A 68 -17.04 10.77 -15.24
#